data_AF-A0A1E1WQS8-F1
#
_entry.id   AF-A0A1E1WQS8-F1
#
_cell.length_a   1.000
_cell.length_b   1.000
_cell.length_c   1.000
_cell.angle_alpha   90.00
_cell.angle_beta   90.00
_cell.angle_gamma   90.00
#
_symmetry.space_group_name_H-M   'P 1'
#
loop_
_entity.id
_entity.type
_entity.pdbx_description
1 polymer ?
#
loop_
_entity_poly.entity_id
_entity_poly.type
_entity_poly.pdbx_seq_one_letter_code
_entity_poly.pdbx_strand_id
1 'polypeptide(L)'
;MSMTQSKAEALVKSGKYQQFQLERQLSRTSDSTQSSHVDHKAERREERRRKAASGKAGGGSQGRETKTKAVKKHARGKQAAHDSDSDEAPSTIKKAPTTLEIISVDNIETIIKRPLENEGLDDLITPIAEYLQRSLNQTALNIAKETADKLLQDANQNKKQTHSSAQDRINILVNDMKLYEKGLKTFPADQQPQFTKYLLKTLGGDILSEFCKYAANQCNLSVQVDVLTVEQRNKIINDLTEEYMKPLKALNATLSEHNLDLFYQAVDVSLSECGMILKKVDKKKDKLLIQNHREKLISELEICDDPALVLHLAVLAIYTIITQNMLHASGRQVPVIISYLKGQLKEEDFEKLQKYHELVTKFLTASEEDKPALEENLKDDIPSMKKIVQDVKKYK
;
A
#
# COMPACT_ATOMS: atom_id res chain seq x y z
N MET A 1 19.51 24.39 17.50
CA MET A 1 19.43 24.61 16.05
C MET A 1 19.79 26.05 15.75
N SER A 2 20.60 26.33 14.73
CA SER A 2 20.88 27.71 14.33
C SER A 2 19.61 28.38 13.80
N MET A 3 19.46 29.70 13.99
CA MET A 3 18.29 30.46 13.50
C MET A 3 18.06 30.25 12.00
N THR A 4 19.16 30.24 11.24
CA THR A 4 19.20 29.92 9.81
C THR A 4 18.56 28.59 9.47
N GLN A 5 18.91 27.53 10.21
CA GLN A 5 18.37 26.19 10.00
C GLN A 5 16.86 26.12 10.31
N SER A 6 16.44 26.65 11.46
CA SER A 6 15.04 26.64 11.88
C SER A 6 14.13 27.37 10.87
N LYS A 7 14.55 28.54 10.39
CA LYS A 7 13.78 29.31 9.41
C LYS A 7 13.72 28.64 8.04
N ALA A 8 14.83 28.07 7.57
CA ALA A 8 14.86 27.33 6.31
C ALA A 8 13.93 26.10 6.36
N GLU A 9 13.96 25.32 7.45
CA GLU A 9 13.09 24.16 7.63
C GLU A 9 11.60 24.55 7.71
N ALA A 10 11.27 25.62 8.45
CA ALA A 10 9.90 26.12 8.55
C ALA A 10 9.36 26.59 7.18
N LEU A 11 10.20 27.25 6.38
CA LEU A 11 9.82 27.72 5.05
C LEU A 11 9.52 26.54 4.10
N VAL A 12 10.34 25.49 4.12
CA VAL A 12 10.12 24.28 3.31
C VAL A 12 8.86 23.53 3.76
N LYS A 13 8.64 23.41 5.08
CA LYS A 13 7.41 22.79 5.64
C LYS A 13 6.15 23.57 5.28
N SER A 14 6.24 24.89 5.17
CA SER A 14 5.11 25.75 4.80
C SER A 14 4.74 25.72 3.31
N GLY A 15 5.52 25.04 2.45
CA GLY A 15 5.27 24.99 1.01
C GLY A 15 5.73 26.23 0.23
N LYS A 16 6.09 27.33 0.93
CA LYS A 16 6.50 28.60 0.30
C LYS A 16 7.75 28.47 -0.56
N TYR A 17 8.70 27.61 -0.17
CA TYR A 17 9.90 27.37 -0.97
C TYR A 17 9.57 26.70 -2.31
N GLN A 18 8.66 25.72 -2.31
CA GLN A 18 8.20 25.01 -3.51
C GLN A 18 7.39 25.94 -4.42
N GLN A 19 6.53 26.79 -3.85
CA GLN A 19 5.79 27.81 -4.59
C GLN A 19 6.74 28.80 -5.29
N PHE A 20 7.75 29.32 -4.57
CA PHE A 20 8.76 30.20 -5.14
C PHE A 20 9.53 29.54 -6.30
N GLN A 21 9.90 28.26 -6.16
CA GLN A 21 10.56 27.51 -7.24
C GLN A 21 9.67 27.36 -8.47
N LEU A 22 8.37 27.08 -8.30
CA LEU A 22 7.39 26.99 -9.38
C LEU A 22 7.20 28.33 -10.09
N GLU A 23 7.01 29.42 -9.33
CA GLU A 23 6.88 30.78 -9.88
C GLU A 23 8.14 31.22 -10.64
N ARG A 24 9.33 30.85 -10.14
CA ARG A 24 10.61 31.10 -10.82
C ARG A 24 10.77 30.30 -12.12
N GLN A 25 10.24 29.07 -12.18
CA GLN A 25 10.25 28.29 -13.41
C GLN A 25 9.28 28.87 -14.43
N LEU A 26 8.04 29.20 -14.02
CA LEU A 26 7.02 29.79 -14.88
C LEU A 26 7.43 31.15 -15.46
N SER A 27 8.08 32.00 -14.65
CA SER A 27 8.61 33.30 -15.10
C SER A 27 9.76 33.18 -16.10
N ARG A 28 10.61 32.15 -15.97
CA ARG A 28 11.66 31.84 -16.96
C ARG A 28 11.08 31.37 -18.30
N THR A 29 9.99 30.61 -18.28
CA THR A 29 9.30 30.21 -19.51
C THR A 29 8.58 31.38 -20.16
N SER A 30 8.01 32.32 -19.41
CA SER A 30 7.40 33.53 -19.99
C SER A 30 8.43 34.46 -20.64
N ASP A 31 9.62 34.64 -20.05
CA ASP A 31 10.68 35.45 -20.65
C ASP A 31 11.24 34.86 -21.96
N SER A 32 11.15 33.53 -22.13
CA SER A 32 11.57 32.88 -23.38
C SER A 32 10.65 33.18 -24.58
N THR A 33 9.45 33.74 -24.35
CA THR A 33 8.49 34.06 -25.42
C THR A 33 8.63 35.49 -25.99
N GLN A 34 9.55 36.32 -25.48
CA GLN A 34 9.75 37.69 -25.98
C GLN A 34 11.14 37.98 -26.59
N SER A 35 12.11 37.05 -26.58
CA SER A 35 13.40 37.31 -27.24
C SER A 35 14.12 36.08 -27.81
N SER A 36 13.50 35.35 -28.74
CA SER A 36 14.28 34.65 -29.77
C SER A 36 13.43 34.30 -30.98
N HIS A 37 13.89 34.75 -32.15
CA HIS A 37 13.51 34.20 -33.44
C HIS A 37 13.91 32.71 -33.45
N VAL A 38 12.95 31.83 -33.23
CA VAL A 38 13.16 30.38 -33.25
C VAL A 38 13.47 29.93 -34.68
N ASP A 39 14.73 29.58 -34.92
CA ASP A 39 15.18 28.97 -36.16
C ASP A 39 14.67 27.51 -36.22
N HIS A 40 13.46 27.32 -36.74
CA HIS A 40 12.76 26.04 -36.93
C HIS A 40 13.47 25.03 -37.86
N LYS A 41 14.75 25.23 -38.15
CA LYS A 41 15.54 24.39 -39.08
C LYS A 41 16.29 23.26 -38.39
N ALA A 42 16.61 23.39 -37.10
CA ALA A 42 17.33 22.36 -36.34
C ALA A 42 16.40 21.21 -35.89
N GLU A 43 15.20 21.53 -35.40
CA GLU A 43 14.24 20.56 -34.88
C GLU A 43 13.70 19.60 -35.98
N ARG A 44 13.57 20.11 -37.21
CA ARG A 44 13.14 19.30 -38.37
C ARG A 44 14.23 18.34 -38.88
N ARG A 45 15.51 18.56 -38.53
CA ARG A 45 16.64 17.70 -38.91
C ARG A 45 16.87 16.57 -37.90
N GLU A 46 16.62 16.82 -36.61
CA GLU A 46 16.66 15.82 -35.53
C GLU A 46 15.50 14.81 -35.66
N GLU A 47 14.30 15.27 -36.01
CA GLU A 47 13.12 14.41 -36.18
C GLU A 47 13.25 13.45 -37.39
N ARG A 48 13.91 13.91 -38.48
CA ARG A 48 14.22 13.04 -39.63
C ARG A 48 15.29 11.99 -39.31
N ARG A 49 16.21 12.29 -38.39
CA ARG A 49 17.25 11.33 -37.95
C ARG A 49 16.68 10.28 -37.01
N ARG A 50 15.70 10.64 -36.17
CA ARG A 50 15.01 9.70 -35.27
C ARG A 50 14.05 8.75 -36.00
N LYS A 51 13.47 9.18 -37.13
CA LYS A 51 12.64 8.33 -38.01
C LYS A 51 13.44 7.39 -38.93
N ALA A 52 14.75 7.56 -39.05
CA ALA A 52 15.64 6.67 -39.82
C ALA A 52 16.32 5.57 -38.97
N ALA A 53 16.27 5.66 -37.63
CA ALA A 53 16.91 4.70 -36.72
C ALA A 53 15.98 3.57 -36.24
N SER A 54 14.70 3.57 -36.61
CA SER A 54 13.76 2.47 -36.33
C SER A 54 13.40 1.74 -37.62
N GLY A 55 14.42 1.17 -38.27
CA GLY A 55 14.25 0.29 -39.42
C GLY A 55 14.35 -1.16 -38.96
N LYS A 56 13.20 -1.81 -38.73
CA LYS A 56 13.13 -3.28 -38.74
C LYS A 56 12.79 -3.70 -40.16
N ALA A 57 13.72 -4.42 -40.76
CA ALA A 57 13.64 -5.01 -42.09
C ALA A 57 12.40 -5.90 -42.24
N GLY A 58 11.80 -5.89 -43.44
CA GLY A 58 10.83 -6.92 -43.82
C GLY A 58 9.86 -6.58 -44.96
N GLY A 59 10.38 -6.41 -46.18
CA GLY A 59 9.83 -7.00 -47.43
C GLY A 59 8.50 -6.52 -48.04
N GLY A 60 8.60 -5.89 -49.23
CA GLY A 60 7.80 -6.02 -50.46
C GLY A 60 6.26 -6.03 -50.40
N SER A 61 5.49 -5.45 -51.33
CA SER A 61 5.78 -4.89 -52.64
C SER A 61 4.51 -4.16 -53.12
N GLN A 62 4.72 -3.06 -53.84
CA GLN A 62 3.88 -2.49 -54.89
C GLN A 62 2.41 -2.13 -54.63
N GLY A 63 2.08 -0.88 -54.95
CA GLY A 63 0.81 -0.58 -55.63
C GLY A 63 0.17 0.75 -55.30
N ARG A 64 0.38 1.71 -56.22
CA ARG A 64 -0.55 2.80 -56.59
C ARG A 64 -0.59 4.09 -55.76
N GLU A 65 0.21 5.01 -56.25
CA GLU A 65 -0.06 6.44 -56.48
C GLU A 65 -1.48 6.95 -56.16
N THR A 66 -1.58 8.06 -55.43
CA THR A 66 -2.34 9.23 -55.92
C THR A 66 -1.95 10.51 -55.14
N LYS A 67 -1.56 11.53 -55.90
CA LYS A 67 -1.38 12.92 -55.48
C LYS A 67 -2.76 13.57 -55.38
N THR A 68 -3.05 14.35 -54.34
CA THR A 68 -3.97 15.50 -54.46
C THR A 68 -3.55 16.66 -53.55
N LYS A 69 -3.83 17.85 -54.06
CA LYS A 69 -3.23 19.15 -53.77
C LYS A 69 -3.83 19.82 -52.53
N ALA A 70 -3.00 20.66 -51.93
CA ALA A 70 -3.37 21.69 -50.97
C ALA A 70 -4.46 22.63 -51.50
N VAL A 71 -5.35 23.07 -50.61
CA VAL A 71 -6.17 24.29 -50.79
C VAL A 71 -6.16 25.08 -49.49
N LYS A 72 -5.46 26.22 -49.50
CA LYS A 72 -5.60 27.31 -48.52
C LYS A 72 -6.96 27.96 -48.72
N LYS A 73 -7.79 28.05 -47.67
CA LYS A 73 -8.94 28.98 -47.64
C LYS A 73 -8.55 30.23 -46.85
N HIS A 74 -8.60 31.37 -47.54
CA HIS A 74 -8.76 32.70 -46.96
C HIS A 74 -10.26 32.98 -46.75
N ALA A 75 -10.61 33.64 -45.64
CA ALA A 75 -11.76 34.53 -45.57
C ALA A 75 -11.39 35.71 -44.67
N ARG A 76 -11.85 36.90 -45.07
CA ARG A 76 -11.37 38.24 -44.72
C ARG A 76 -12.59 39.08 -44.29
N GLY A 77 -12.44 39.92 -43.27
CA GLY A 77 -13.25 41.12 -42.98
C GLY A 77 -14.50 40.87 -42.11
N LYS A 78 -14.96 41.75 -41.21
CA LYS A 78 -14.72 43.18 -40.89
C LYS A 78 -15.13 43.35 -39.40
N GLN A 79 -14.34 44.04 -38.56
CA GLN A 79 -14.54 45.43 -38.12
C GLN A 79 -15.99 45.82 -37.75
N ALA A 80 -16.22 45.97 -36.44
CA ALA A 80 -17.06 47.01 -35.87
C ALA A 80 -16.40 47.45 -34.56
N ALA A 81 -15.98 48.72 -34.53
CA ALA A 81 -15.45 49.40 -33.37
C ALA A 81 -16.60 49.84 -32.46
N HIS A 82 -16.42 49.75 -31.15
CA HIS A 82 -17.09 50.63 -30.21
C HIS A 82 -16.07 51.01 -29.14
N ASP A 83 -15.65 52.28 -29.22
CA ASP A 83 -14.94 53.01 -28.18
C ASP A 83 -15.73 52.95 -26.87
N SER A 84 -15.05 52.67 -25.77
CA SER A 84 -15.40 53.29 -24.49
C SER A 84 -14.14 53.34 -23.65
N ASP A 85 -13.51 54.49 -23.73
CA ASP A 85 -12.40 54.96 -22.91
C ASP A 85 -12.91 55.24 -21.49
N SER A 86 -12.24 54.69 -20.47
CA SER A 86 -12.36 55.16 -19.08
C SER A 86 -11.18 54.60 -18.26
N ASP A 87 -10.17 55.46 -18.13
CA ASP A 87 -9.33 55.74 -16.97
C ASP A 87 -8.61 54.60 -16.22
N GLU A 88 -7.28 54.65 -16.42
CA GLU A 88 -6.21 54.45 -15.44
C GLU A 88 -6.54 53.71 -14.13
N ALA A 89 -6.12 52.44 -14.08
CA ALA A 89 -5.65 51.83 -12.84
C ALA A 89 -4.19 51.43 -13.03
N PRO A 90 -3.26 51.82 -12.13
CA PRO A 90 -1.85 51.52 -12.32
C PRO A 90 -1.63 50.01 -12.18
N SER A 91 -1.34 49.37 -13.30
CA SER A 91 -0.80 48.02 -13.36
C SER A 91 0.58 48.01 -12.71
N THR A 92 0.61 47.90 -11.39
CA THR A 92 1.83 47.50 -10.68
C THR A 92 2.05 46.03 -10.98
N ILE A 93 2.74 45.76 -12.10
CA ILE A 93 3.41 44.48 -12.30
C ILE A 93 4.44 44.39 -11.17
N LYS A 94 4.04 43.78 -10.06
CA LYS A 94 4.96 43.38 -8.99
C LYS A 94 5.92 42.39 -9.64
N LYS A 95 7.09 42.88 -10.05
CA LYS A 95 8.23 42.02 -10.41
C LYS A 95 8.41 41.06 -9.26
N ALA A 96 8.19 39.76 -9.52
CA ALA A 96 8.44 38.73 -8.53
C ALA A 96 9.87 38.89 -8.02
N PRO A 97 10.12 38.90 -6.71
CA PRO A 97 11.46 39.07 -6.18
C PRO A 97 12.36 37.99 -6.74
N THR A 98 13.47 38.39 -7.35
CA THR A 98 14.45 37.48 -7.98
C THR A 98 15.16 36.58 -6.97
N THR A 99 15.03 36.90 -5.68
CA THR A 99 15.63 36.19 -4.55
C THR A 99 14.64 36.05 -3.40
N LEU A 100 14.42 34.81 -2.96
CA LEU A 100 13.64 34.50 -1.77
C LEU A 100 14.42 34.91 -0.51
N GLU A 101 13.82 35.76 0.30
CA GLU A 101 14.38 36.18 1.59
C GLU A 101 13.86 35.26 2.70
N ILE A 102 14.77 34.49 3.28
CA ILE A 102 14.52 33.57 4.41
C ILE A 102 14.95 34.22 5.73
N ILE A 103 16.02 35.03 5.67
CA ILE A 103 16.57 35.76 6.81
C ILE A 103 16.53 37.26 6.52
N SER A 104 15.80 37.99 7.36
CA SER A 104 15.73 39.45 7.34
C SER A 104 16.73 40.07 8.31
N VAL A 105 17.05 41.34 8.08
CA VAL A 105 17.96 42.14 8.92
C VAL A 105 17.48 42.12 10.38
N ASP A 106 16.19 42.35 10.63
CA ASP A 106 15.56 42.29 11.96
C ASP A 106 15.84 40.99 12.72
N ASN A 107 15.93 39.86 11.99
CA ASN A 107 16.18 38.56 12.61
C ASN A 107 17.61 38.45 13.13
N ILE A 108 18.54 39.11 12.46
CA ILE A 108 19.95 39.15 12.84
C ILE A 108 20.12 40.14 13.99
N GLU A 109 19.52 41.32 13.87
CA GLU A 109 19.51 42.35 14.92
C GLU A 109 19.03 41.78 16.25
N THR A 110 17.93 41.03 16.26
CA THR A 110 17.39 40.41 17.48
C THR A 110 18.41 39.52 18.21
N ILE A 111 19.36 38.91 17.49
CA ILE A 111 20.38 38.03 18.06
C ILE A 111 21.62 38.82 18.52
N ILE A 112 22.07 39.78 17.72
CA ILE A 112 23.31 40.52 17.98
C ILE A 112 23.12 41.73 18.90
N LYS A 113 21.87 42.20 19.07
CA LYS A 113 21.52 43.39 19.86
C LYS A 113 22.02 43.31 21.30
N ARG A 114 21.63 42.28 22.05
CA ARG A 114 22.04 42.13 23.46
C ARG A 114 23.56 42.00 23.65
N PRO A 115 24.29 41.21 22.85
CA PRO A 115 25.76 41.19 22.89
C PRO A 115 26.43 42.53 22.59
N LEU A 116 25.94 43.28 21.61
CA LEU A 116 26.53 44.57 21.20
C LEU A 116 26.18 45.71 22.18
N GLU A 117 24.96 45.74 22.70
CA GLU A 117 24.52 46.66 23.77
C GLU A 117 25.39 46.52 25.03
N ASN A 118 25.70 45.28 25.43
CA ASN A 118 26.53 45.03 26.62
C ASN A 118 27.97 45.57 26.48
N GLU A 119 28.45 45.72 25.24
CA GLU A 119 29.79 46.23 24.91
C GLU A 119 29.75 47.73 24.53
N GLY A 120 28.58 48.38 24.57
CA GLY A 120 28.39 49.78 24.18
C GLY A 120 28.56 50.05 22.68
N LEU A 121 28.25 49.05 21.83
CA LEU A 121 28.40 49.08 20.37
C LEU A 121 27.06 49.14 19.63
N ASP A 122 26.10 49.88 20.19
CA ASP A 122 24.72 49.99 19.68
C ASP A 122 24.65 50.45 18.21
N ASP A 123 25.50 51.42 17.85
CA ASP A 123 25.54 52.01 16.50
C ASP A 123 25.96 50.99 15.41
N LEU A 124 26.56 49.87 15.79
CA LEU A 124 27.03 48.83 14.87
C LEU A 124 26.01 47.72 14.61
N ILE A 125 24.88 47.70 15.33
CA ILE A 125 23.86 46.64 15.21
C ILE A 125 23.36 46.52 13.77
N THR A 126 22.82 47.59 13.19
CA THR A 126 22.27 47.57 11.82
C THR A 126 23.35 47.33 10.75
N PRO A 127 24.51 48.01 10.75
CA PRO A 127 25.58 47.75 9.78
C PRO A 127 26.08 46.30 9.78
N ILE A 128 26.22 45.69 10.97
CA ILE A 128 26.62 44.29 11.09
C ILE A 128 25.50 43.36 10.60
N ALA A 129 24.24 43.66 10.93
CA ALA A 129 23.10 42.87 10.47
C ALA A 129 22.97 42.88 8.93
N GLU A 130 23.12 44.04 8.29
CA GLU A 130 23.12 44.17 6.82
C GLU A 130 24.27 43.41 6.17
N TYR A 131 25.48 43.49 6.76
CA TYR A 131 26.65 42.76 6.27
C TYR A 131 26.46 41.24 6.34
N LEU A 132 25.89 40.73 7.43
CA LEU A 132 25.65 39.31 7.64
C LEU A 132 24.43 38.78 6.88
N GLN A 133 23.47 39.63 6.53
CA GLN A 133 22.20 39.20 5.90
C GLN A 133 22.43 38.41 4.62
N ARG A 134 23.32 38.87 3.73
CA ARG A 134 23.53 38.21 2.44
C ARG A 134 24.09 36.79 2.60
N SER A 135 25.10 36.61 3.45
CA SER A 135 25.76 35.31 3.66
C SER A 135 24.84 34.33 4.40
N LEU A 136 24.12 34.81 5.41
CA LEU A 136 23.16 34.01 6.15
C LEU A 136 21.95 33.62 5.28
N ASN A 137 21.41 34.54 4.47
CA ASN A 137 20.30 34.24 3.57
C ASN A 137 20.70 33.22 2.50
N GLN A 138 21.91 33.32 1.94
CA GLN A 138 22.43 32.32 1.00
C GLN A 138 22.58 30.94 1.65
N THR A 139 23.06 30.90 2.90
CA THR A 139 23.17 29.66 3.66
C THR A 139 21.79 29.06 3.92
N ALA A 140 20.81 29.89 4.29
CA ALA A 140 19.42 29.46 4.49
C ALA A 140 18.79 28.90 3.20
N LEU A 141 19.07 29.50 2.04
CA LEU A 141 18.60 29.00 0.74
C LEU A 141 19.19 27.64 0.40
N ASN A 142 20.47 27.42 0.69
CA ASN A 142 21.13 26.13 0.49
C ASN A 142 20.51 25.06 1.41
N ILE A 143 20.29 25.38 2.70
CA ILE A 143 19.60 24.48 3.63
C ILE A 143 18.18 24.17 3.14
N ALA A 144 17.42 25.19 2.72
CA ALA A 144 16.06 24.99 2.22
C ALA A 144 16.03 24.08 0.98
N LYS A 145 17.01 24.21 0.07
CA LYS A 145 17.18 23.31 -1.07
C LYS A 145 17.45 21.88 -0.62
N GLU A 146 18.44 21.67 0.24
CA GLU A 146 18.80 20.33 0.73
C GLU A 146 17.65 19.67 1.49
N THR A 147 16.93 20.43 2.33
CA THR A 147 15.75 19.93 3.05
C THR A 147 14.62 19.55 2.09
N ALA A 148 14.36 20.35 1.06
CA ALA A 148 13.34 20.02 0.06
C ALA A 148 13.72 18.78 -0.76
N ASP A 149 15.00 18.67 -1.18
CA ASP A 149 15.51 17.51 -1.91
C ASP A 149 15.44 16.23 -1.06
N LYS A 150 15.79 16.32 0.24
CA LYS A 150 15.63 15.20 1.20
C LYS A 150 14.18 14.78 1.35
N LEU A 151 13.25 15.71 1.54
CA LEU A 151 11.81 15.39 1.64
C LEU A 151 11.28 14.68 0.39
N LEU A 152 11.73 15.11 -0.81
CA LEU A 152 11.36 14.45 -2.07
C LEU A 152 11.97 13.05 -2.19
N GLN A 153 13.23 12.86 -1.76
CA GLN A 153 13.87 11.55 -1.74
C GLN A 153 13.18 10.60 -0.75
N ASP A 154 12.92 11.06 0.47
CA ASP A 154 12.25 10.27 1.51
C ASP A 154 10.83 9.87 1.09
N ALA A 155 10.07 10.80 0.50
CA ALA A 155 8.74 10.48 -0.04
C ALA A 155 8.78 9.40 -1.13
N ASN A 156 9.77 9.45 -2.03
CA ASN A 156 9.93 8.45 -3.09
C ASN A 156 10.44 7.10 -2.57
N GLN A 157 11.35 7.10 -1.59
CA GLN A 157 11.81 5.87 -0.94
C GLN A 157 10.69 5.21 -0.16
N ASN A 158 9.93 5.97 0.62
CA ASN A 158 8.78 5.48 1.38
C ASN A 158 7.74 4.87 0.44
N LYS A 159 7.40 5.53 -0.68
CA LYS A 159 6.47 4.98 -1.68
C LYS A 159 6.94 3.63 -2.25
N LYS A 160 8.23 3.51 -2.61
CA LYS A 160 8.80 2.25 -3.11
C LYS A 160 8.79 1.15 -2.05
N GLN A 161 9.15 1.49 -0.82
CA GLN A 161 9.14 0.55 0.29
C GLN A 161 7.71 0.07 0.59
N THR A 162 6.73 0.97 0.62
CA THR A 162 5.33 0.61 0.83
C THR A 162 4.80 -0.28 -0.30
N HIS A 163 5.15 -0.01 -1.56
CA HIS A 163 4.77 -0.87 -2.68
C HIS A 163 5.36 -2.28 -2.55
N SER A 164 6.68 -2.40 -2.30
CA SER A 164 7.31 -3.72 -2.13
C SER A 164 6.72 -4.49 -0.94
N SER A 165 6.48 -3.79 0.17
CA SER A 165 5.94 -4.39 1.40
C SER A 165 4.51 -4.88 1.20
N ALA A 166 3.66 -4.10 0.53
CA ALA A 166 2.29 -4.49 0.19
C ALA A 166 2.27 -5.69 -0.76
N GLN A 167 3.10 -5.66 -1.82
CA GLN A 167 3.22 -6.78 -2.75
C GLN A 167 3.66 -8.06 -2.03
N ASP A 168 4.66 -7.98 -1.16
CA ASP A 168 5.16 -9.14 -0.43
C ASP A 168 4.09 -9.74 0.50
N ARG A 169 3.32 -8.91 1.20
CA ARG A 169 2.19 -9.36 2.04
C ARG A 169 1.10 -10.02 1.22
N ILE A 170 0.66 -9.41 0.12
CA ILE A 170 -0.35 -9.99 -0.77
C ILE A 170 0.15 -11.33 -1.32
N ASN A 171 1.42 -11.41 -1.71
CA ASN A 171 2.03 -12.66 -2.18
C ASN A 171 1.98 -13.77 -1.12
N ILE A 172 2.31 -13.45 0.14
CA ILE A 172 2.23 -14.40 1.25
C ILE A 172 0.78 -14.89 1.42
N LEU A 173 -0.18 -13.97 1.55
CA LEU A 173 -1.58 -14.30 1.78
C LEU A 173 -2.18 -15.13 0.63
N VAL A 174 -1.88 -14.78 -0.62
CA VAL A 174 -2.33 -15.54 -1.80
C VAL A 174 -1.70 -16.93 -1.84
N ASN A 175 -0.42 -17.06 -1.46
CA ASN A 175 0.24 -18.36 -1.40
C ASN A 175 -0.35 -19.24 -0.29
N ASP A 176 -0.57 -18.67 0.89
CA ASP A 176 -1.23 -19.36 2.01
C ASP A 176 -2.63 -19.82 1.61
N MET A 177 -3.41 -18.96 0.94
CA MET A 177 -4.74 -19.33 0.43
C MET A 177 -4.68 -20.53 -0.51
N LYS A 178 -3.69 -20.58 -1.43
CA LYS A 178 -3.49 -21.72 -2.34
C LYS A 178 -3.09 -22.99 -1.58
N LEU A 179 -2.33 -22.88 -0.48
CA LEU A 179 -2.00 -24.03 0.37
C LEU A 179 -3.23 -24.53 1.14
N TYR A 180 -4.06 -23.62 1.65
CA TYR A 180 -5.32 -23.98 2.28
C TYR A 180 -6.29 -24.64 1.30
N GLU A 181 -6.42 -24.12 0.07
CA GLU A 181 -7.23 -24.74 -0.98
C GLU A 181 -6.81 -26.19 -1.25
N LYS A 182 -5.49 -26.49 -1.30
CA LYS A 182 -5.00 -27.87 -1.43
C LYS A 182 -5.48 -28.76 -0.28
N GLY A 183 -5.48 -28.25 0.96
CA GLY A 183 -6.06 -28.94 2.11
C GLY A 183 -7.57 -29.15 1.99
N LEU A 184 -8.31 -28.12 1.55
CA LEU A 184 -9.78 -28.25 1.36
C LEU A 184 -10.13 -29.36 0.38
N LYS A 185 -9.32 -29.55 -0.68
CA LYS A 185 -9.51 -30.59 -1.69
C LYS A 185 -9.34 -32.02 -1.16
N THR A 186 -8.84 -32.22 0.07
CA THR A 186 -8.82 -33.55 0.70
C THR A 186 -10.18 -33.99 1.23
N PHE A 187 -11.10 -33.05 1.46
CA PHE A 187 -12.44 -33.34 1.94
C PHE A 187 -13.38 -33.73 0.78
N PRO A 188 -14.45 -34.50 1.06
CA PRO A 188 -15.55 -34.72 0.11
C PRO A 188 -16.14 -33.42 -0.46
N ALA A 189 -16.55 -33.43 -1.73
CA ALA A 189 -16.96 -32.24 -2.47
C ALA A 189 -18.17 -31.51 -1.84
N ASP A 190 -19.05 -32.22 -1.14
CA ASP A 190 -20.20 -31.68 -0.41
C ASP A 190 -19.80 -30.88 0.84
N GLN A 191 -18.62 -31.15 1.41
CA GLN A 191 -18.12 -30.48 2.61
C GLN A 191 -17.22 -29.29 2.29
N GLN A 192 -16.65 -29.20 1.09
CA GLN A 192 -15.73 -28.11 0.69
C GLN A 192 -16.36 -26.71 0.72
N PRO A 193 -17.63 -26.47 0.30
CA PRO A 193 -18.19 -25.12 0.19
C PRO A 193 -18.17 -24.31 1.49
N GLN A 194 -18.41 -24.94 2.65
CA GLN A 194 -18.35 -24.26 3.94
C GLN A 194 -16.93 -23.77 4.28
N PHE A 195 -15.89 -24.53 3.91
CA PHE A 195 -14.51 -24.12 4.11
C PHE A 195 -14.11 -23.02 3.13
N THR A 196 -14.46 -23.16 1.85
CA THR A 196 -14.25 -22.12 0.85
C THR A 196 -14.89 -20.79 1.26
N LYS A 197 -16.14 -20.85 1.75
CA LYS A 197 -16.84 -19.68 2.30
C LYS A 197 -16.09 -19.03 3.45
N TYR A 198 -15.57 -19.82 4.38
CA TYR A 198 -14.81 -19.30 5.51
C TYR A 198 -13.49 -18.67 5.04
N LEU A 199 -12.73 -19.38 4.21
CA LEU A 199 -11.44 -18.95 3.65
C LEU A 199 -11.55 -17.63 2.89
N LEU A 200 -12.56 -17.47 2.04
CA LEU A 200 -12.82 -16.21 1.32
C LEU A 200 -13.17 -15.07 2.29
N LYS A 201 -14.06 -15.32 3.27
CA LYS A 201 -14.47 -14.28 4.22
C LYS A 201 -13.33 -13.79 5.12
N THR A 202 -12.43 -14.68 5.51
CA THR A 202 -11.29 -14.34 6.35
C THR A 202 -10.09 -13.93 5.51
N LEU A 203 -9.40 -14.88 4.89
CA LEU A 203 -8.13 -14.63 4.21
C LEU A 203 -8.33 -13.85 2.91
N GLY A 204 -9.43 -14.07 2.21
CA GLY A 204 -9.80 -13.24 1.05
C GLY A 204 -10.12 -11.79 1.45
N GLY A 205 -10.74 -11.60 2.62
CA GLY A 205 -10.95 -10.30 3.24
C GLY A 205 -9.63 -9.61 3.62
N ASP A 206 -8.65 -10.36 4.12
CA ASP A 206 -7.32 -9.84 4.45
C ASP A 206 -6.54 -9.43 3.19
N ILE A 207 -6.60 -10.23 2.13
CA ILE A 207 -6.02 -9.90 0.82
C ILE A 207 -6.64 -8.60 0.29
N LEU A 208 -7.97 -8.48 0.28
CA LEU A 208 -8.66 -7.26 -0.12
C LEU A 208 -8.26 -6.07 0.78
N SER A 209 -8.09 -6.29 2.08
CA SER A 209 -7.67 -5.23 3.02
C SER A 209 -6.30 -4.67 2.65
N GLU A 210 -5.32 -5.52 2.30
CA GLU A 210 -4.00 -5.06 1.87
C GLU A 210 -4.07 -4.27 0.55
N PHE A 211 -4.89 -4.70 -0.41
CA PHE A 211 -5.15 -3.91 -1.61
C PHE A 211 -5.77 -2.55 -1.29
N CYS A 212 -6.79 -2.49 -0.44
CA CYS A 212 -7.43 -1.25 -0.03
C CYS A 212 -6.44 -0.28 0.62
N LYS A 213 -5.59 -0.76 1.53
CA LYS A 213 -4.54 0.05 2.17
C LYS A 213 -3.54 0.59 1.14
N TYR A 214 -3.11 -0.27 0.21
CA TYR A 214 -2.18 0.13 -0.84
C TYR A 214 -2.79 1.19 -1.77
N ALA A 215 -3.98 0.94 -2.30
CA ALA A 215 -4.68 1.85 -3.20
C ALA A 215 -5.04 3.18 -2.54
N ALA A 216 -5.47 3.14 -1.26
CA ALA A 216 -5.70 4.34 -0.47
C ALA A 216 -4.45 5.20 -0.38
N ASN A 217 -3.29 4.60 -0.09
CA ASN A 217 -2.02 5.32 -0.06
C ASN A 217 -1.65 5.89 -1.44
N GLN A 218 -1.91 5.19 -2.55
CA GLN A 218 -1.70 5.74 -3.91
C GLN A 218 -2.60 6.95 -4.18
N CYS A 219 -3.82 6.96 -3.63
CA CYS A 219 -4.76 8.07 -3.71
C CYS A 219 -4.52 9.17 -2.64
N ASN A 220 -3.44 9.08 -1.85
CA ASN A 220 -3.15 9.96 -0.70
C ASN A 220 -4.28 9.99 0.36
N LEU A 221 -5.06 8.90 0.47
CA LEU A 221 -6.04 8.70 1.53
C LEU A 221 -5.35 8.13 2.77
N SER A 222 -5.59 8.75 3.93
CA SER A 222 -5.03 8.29 5.20
C SER A 222 -5.82 7.10 5.75
N VAL A 223 -5.18 5.93 5.82
CA VAL A 223 -5.71 4.73 6.48
C VAL A 223 -4.80 4.38 7.65
N GLN A 224 -5.21 4.72 8.87
CA GLN A 224 -4.44 4.46 10.10
C GLN A 224 -5.08 3.34 10.93
N VAL A 225 -5.39 2.22 10.27
CA VAL A 225 -5.95 1.05 10.94
C VAL A 225 -5.28 -0.21 10.39
N ASP A 226 -4.81 -1.06 11.29
CA ASP A 226 -4.15 -2.32 10.92
C ASP A 226 -5.13 -3.37 10.40
N VAL A 227 -6.37 -3.40 10.92
CA VAL A 227 -7.42 -4.34 10.51
C VAL A 227 -8.64 -3.58 10.01
N LEU A 228 -9.02 -3.78 8.75
CA LEU A 228 -10.15 -3.10 8.14
C LEU A 228 -11.44 -3.91 8.30
N THR A 229 -12.49 -3.27 8.85
CA THR A 229 -13.84 -3.85 8.84
C THR A 229 -14.42 -3.89 7.42
N VAL A 230 -15.50 -4.65 7.22
CA VAL A 230 -16.21 -4.72 5.93
C VAL A 230 -16.68 -3.33 5.50
N GLU A 231 -17.23 -2.55 6.44
CA GLU A 231 -17.72 -1.20 6.20
C GLU A 231 -16.58 -0.24 5.82
N GLN A 232 -15.46 -0.33 6.54
CA GLN A 232 -14.26 0.47 6.24
C GLN A 232 -13.70 0.15 4.86
N ARG A 233 -13.62 -1.13 4.48
CA ARG A 233 -13.20 -1.53 3.13
C ARG A 233 -14.13 -0.96 2.07
N ASN A 234 -15.45 -1.11 2.25
CA ASN A 234 -16.44 -0.60 1.30
C ASN A 234 -16.35 0.92 1.14
N LYS A 235 -16.16 1.64 2.25
CA LYS A 235 -15.96 3.10 2.22
C LYS A 235 -14.70 3.47 1.44
N ILE A 236 -13.56 2.88 1.80
CA ILE A 236 -12.28 3.13 1.11
C ILE A 236 -12.45 2.89 -0.39
N ILE A 237 -12.99 1.73 -0.80
CA ILE A 237 -13.16 1.37 -2.22
C ILE A 237 -13.96 2.43 -2.99
N ASN A 238 -14.98 3.03 -2.37
CA ASN A 238 -15.80 4.07 -3.01
C ASN A 238 -15.10 5.44 -3.08
N ASP A 239 -14.12 5.69 -2.22
CA ASP A 239 -13.34 6.94 -2.18
C ASP A 239 -12.10 6.88 -3.10
N LEU A 240 -11.80 5.72 -3.72
CA LEU A 240 -10.69 5.54 -4.65
C LEU A 240 -10.99 6.13 -6.04
N THR A 241 -9.92 6.39 -6.81
CA THR A 241 -10.03 6.69 -8.24
C THR A 241 -10.58 5.50 -9.03
N GLU A 242 -11.15 5.74 -10.21
CA GLU A 242 -11.77 4.67 -11.02
C GLU A 242 -10.81 3.51 -11.34
N GLU A 243 -9.53 3.81 -11.51
CA GLU A 243 -8.44 2.85 -11.78
C GLU A 243 -8.36 1.76 -10.72
N TYR A 244 -8.41 2.13 -9.43
CA TYR A 244 -8.37 1.17 -8.32
C TYR A 244 -9.77 0.73 -7.87
N MET A 245 -10.77 1.59 -7.98
CA MET A 245 -12.13 1.29 -7.53
C MET A 245 -12.71 0.09 -8.28
N LYS A 246 -12.61 0.05 -9.62
CA LYS A 246 -13.19 -1.01 -10.45
C LYS A 246 -12.67 -2.42 -10.10
N PRO A 247 -11.34 -2.68 -10.11
CA PRO A 247 -10.82 -4.00 -9.77
C PRO A 247 -11.11 -4.39 -8.31
N LEU A 248 -11.04 -3.45 -7.36
CA LEU A 248 -11.30 -3.77 -5.95
C LEU A 248 -12.79 -3.99 -5.64
N LYS A 249 -13.71 -3.32 -6.35
CA LYS A 249 -15.14 -3.65 -6.28
C LYS A 249 -15.41 -5.07 -6.79
N ALA A 250 -14.80 -5.45 -7.92
CA ALA A 250 -14.92 -6.80 -8.45
C ALA A 250 -14.35 -7.85 -7.47
N LEU A 251 -13.15 -7.61 -6.93
CA LEU A 251 -12.55 -8.49 -5.91
C LEU A 251 -13.44 -8.63 -4.68
N ASN A 252 -14.00 -7.53 -4.17
CA ASN A 252 -14.90 -7.57 -3.02
C ASN A 252 -16.18 -8.38 -3.26
N ALA A 253 -16.73 -8.36 -4.47
CA ALA A 253 -17.92 -9.15 -4.83
C ALA A 253 -17.65 -10.66 -4.71
N THR A 254 -16.47 -11.12 -5.18
CA THR A 254 -16.10 -12.54 -5.16
C THR A 254 -16.01 -13.16 -3.76
N LEU A 255 -15.83 -12.35 -2.71
CA LEU A 255 -15.78 -12.84 -1.32
C LEU A 255 -17.07 -13.57 -0.89
N SER A 256 -18.19 -13.27 -1.56
CA SER A 256 -19.50 -13.88 -1.28
C SER A 256 -19.89 -14.98 -2.27
N GLU A 257 -19.16 -15.17 -3.37
CA GLU A 257 -19.52 -16.07 -4.47
C GLU A 257 -19.10 -17.53 -4.24
N HIS A 258 -18.38 -17.81 -3.15
CA HIS A 258 -17.90 -19.16 -2.77
C HIS A 258 -17.10 -19.87 -3.88
N ASN A 259 -16.46 -19.08 -4.76
CA ASN A 259 -15.71 -19.55 -5.91
C ASN A 259 -14.28 -18.99 -5.87
N LEU A 260 -13.31 -19.88 -5.63
CA LEU A 260 -11.89 -19.49 -5.54
C LEU A 260 -11.30 -19.12 -6.90
N ASP A 261 -11.76 -19.71 -8.00
CA ASP A 261 -11.24 -19.40 -9.33
C ASP A 261 -11.60 -17.97 -9.74
N LEU A 262 -12.84 -17.54 -9.49
CA LEU A 262 -13.26 -16.15 -9.73
C LEU A 262 -12.51 -15.18 -8.81
N PHE A 263 -12.29 -15.56 -7.55
CA PHE A 263 -11.48 -14.77 -6.63
C PHE A 263 -10.05 -14.58 -7.14
N TYR A 264 -9.37 -15.65 -7.59
CA TYR A 264 -8.01 -15.56 -8.12
C TYR A 264 -7.93 -14.72 -9.38
N GLN A 265 -8.92 -14.82 -10.28
CA GLN A 265 -8.99 -13.95 -11.46
C GLN A 265 -9.10 -12.47 -11.05
N ALA A 266 -9.95 -12.15 -10.07
CA ALA A 266 -10.09 -10.79 -9.57
C ALA A 266 -8.83 -10.27 -8.86
N VAL A 267 -8.09 -11.15 -8.17
CA VAL A 267 -6.78 -10.84 -7.58
C VAL A 267 -5.76 -10.51 -8.68
N ASP A 268 -5.68 -11.32 -9.75
CA ASP A 268 -4.73 -11.08 -10.84
C ASP A 268 -4.99 -9.74 -11.54
N VAL A 269 -6.27 -9.40 -11.76
CA VAL A 269 -6.65 -8.07 -12.28
C VAL A 269 -6.22 -6.96 -11.31
N SER A 270 -6.50 -7.12 -10.01
CA SER A 270 -6.13 -6.12 -8.99
C SER A 270 -4.61 -5.92 -8.88
N LEU A 271 -3.82 -6.99 -9.02
CA LEU A 271 -2.36 -6.91 -9.06
C LEU A 271 -1.87 -6.15 -10.29
N SER A 272 -2.44 -6.45 -11.46
CA SER A 272 -2.09 -5.77 -12.71
C SER A 272 -2.30 -4.27 -12.62
N GLU A 273 -3.46 -3.82 -12.14
CA GLU A 273 -3.77 -2.39 -11.96
C GLU A 273 -2.90 -1.74 -10.85
N CYS A 274 -2.46 -2.51 -9.85
CA CYS A 274 -1.52 -2.04 -8.83
C CYS A 274 -0.04 -2.10 -9.27
N GLY A 275 0.27 -2.55 -10.48
CA GLY A 275 1.64 -2.74 -10.97
C GLY A 275 2.42 -3.80 -10.17
N MET A 276 1.73 -4.77 -9.58
CA MET A 276 2.28 -5.83 -8.74
C MET A 276 2.29 -7.17 -9.48
N ILE A 277 3.15 -8.08 -9.04
CA ILE A 277 3.26 -9.43 -9.59
C ILE A 277 3.19 -10.51 -8.51
N LEU A 278 2.56 -11.64 -8.85
CA LEU A 278 2.69 -12.85 -8.05
C LEU A 278 4.04 -13.52 -8.31
N LYS A 279 4.71 -13.89 -7.23
CA LYS A 279 5.89 -14.74 -7.25
C LYS A 279 5.46 -16.15 -7.63
N LYS A 280 6.32 -16.82 -8.38
CA LYS A 280 6.11 -18.22 -8.77
C LYS A 280 6.11 -19.11 -7.52
N VAL A 281 5.24 -20.12 -7.53
CA VAL A 281 5.17 -21.14 -6.48
C VAL A 281 6.49 -21.91 -6.44
N ASP A 282 7.07 -22.04 -5.25
CA ASP A 282 8.27 -22.82 -5.00
C ASP A 282 7.92 -24.00 -4.10
N LYS A 283 7.92 -25.21 -4.66
CA LYS A 283 7.55 -26.43 -3.94
C LYS A 283 8.41 -26.70 -2.70
N LYS A 284 9.66 -26.24 -2.66
CA LYS A 284 10.52 -26.40 -1.46
C LYS A 284 10.07 -25.44 -0.35
N LYS A 285 9.72 -24.21 -0.72
CA LYS A 285 9.17 -23.23 0.22
C LYS A 285 7.79 -23.66 0.74
N ASP A 286 6.93 -24.22 -0.11
CA ASP A 286 5.63 -24.75 0.31
C ASP A 286 5.77 -25.79 1.42
N LYS A 287 6.70 -26.75 1.28
CA LYS A 287 6.96 -27.75 2.33
C LYS A 287 7.42 -27.12 3.64
N LEU A 288 8.31 -26.13 3.56
CA LEU A 288 8.78 -25.39 4.74
C LEU A 288 7.65 -24.59 5.39
N LEU A 289 6.76 -23.99 4.60
CA LEU A 289 5.59 -23.26 5.10
C LEU A 289 4.62 -24.19 5.84
N ILE A 290 4.32 -25.36 5.28
CA ILE A 290 3.48 -26.36 5.94
C ILE A 290 4.12 -26.83 7.25
N GLN A 291 5.44 -27.07 7.25
CA GLN A 291 6.17 -27.42 8.47
C GLN A 291 6.10 -26.30 9.52
N ASN A 292 6.35 -25.05 9.12
CA ASN A 292 6.28 -23.91 10.03
C ASN A 292 4.86 -23.70 10.58
N HIS A 293 3.83 -23.89 9.76
CA HIS A 293 2.43 -23.83 10.18
C HIS A 293 2.13 -24.91 11.23
N ARG A 294 2.58 -26.14 11.00
CA ARG A 294 2.45 -27.24 11.96
C ARG A 294 3.12 -26.90 13.30
N GLU A 295 4.38 -26.46 13.28
CA GLU A 295 5.10 -26.14 14.52
C GLU A 295 4.46 -24.93 15.24
N LYS A 296 3.94 -23.95 14.50
CA LYS A 296 3.19 -22.82 15.06
C LYS A 296 1.92 -23.29 15.79
N LEU A 297 1.11 -24.15 15.17
CA LEU A 297 -0.09 -24.71 15.81
C LEU A 297 0.24 -25.47 17.09
N ILE A 298 1.32 -26.25 17.08
CA ILE A 298 1.77 -27.01 18.26
C ILE A 298 2.24 -26.05 19.37
N SER A 299 3.02 -25.03 19.03
CA SER A 299 3.49 -24.03 19.99
C SER A 299 2.34 -23.24 20.60
N GLU A 300 1.36 -22.83 19.79
CA GLU A 300 0.15 -22.16 20.28
C GLU A 300 -0.68 -23.08 21.19
N LEU A 301 -0.79 -24.36 20.82
CA LEU A 301 -1.48 -25.37 21.63
C LEU A 301 -0.79 -25.56 22.99
N GLU A 302 0.54 -25.58 23.06
CA GLU A 302 1.30 -25.79 24.31
C GLU A 302 0.98 -24.74 25.37
N ILE A 303 0.79 -23.48 24.96
CA ILE A 303 0.49 -22.35 25.85
C ILE A 303 -1.01 -22.05 25.99
N CYS A 304 -1.87 -22.80 25.30
CA CYS A 304 -3.32 -22.58 25.32
C CYS A 304 -3.96 -23.34 26.49
N ASP A 305 -4.83 -22.63 27.22
CA ASP A 305 -5.61 -23.17 28.34
C ASP A 305 -7.13 -23.03 28.16
N ASP A 306 -7.58 -22.37 27.08
CA ASP A 306 -9.00 -22.33 26.71
C ASP A 306 -9.43 -23.66 26.07
N PRO A 307 -10.40 -24.40 26.63
CA PRO A 307 -10.77 -25.73 26.13
C PRO A 307 -11.21 -25.77 24.66
N ALA A 308 -12.00 -24.79 24.22
CA ALA A 308 -12.53 -24.77 22.86
C ALA A 308 -11.41 -24.50 21.84
N LEU A 309 -10.50 -23.57 22.17
CA LEU A 309 -9.33 -23.27 21.36
C LEU A 309 -8.31 -24.41 21.38
N VAL A 310 -8.11 -25.10 22.51
CA VAL A 310 -7.28 -26.31 22.60
C VAL A 310 -7.77 -27.37 21.62
N LEU A 311 -9.07 -27.67 21.61
CA LEU A 311 -9.65 -28.61 20.66
C LEU A 311 -9.42 -28.16 19.21
N HIS A 312 -9.67 -26.88 18.92
CA HIS A 312 -9.52 -26.33 17.58
C HIS A 312 -8.08 -26.46 17.06
N LEU A 313 -7.10 -26.01 17.85
CA LEU A 313 -5.67 -26.10 17.53
C LEU A 313 -5.22 -27.55 17.40
N ALA A 314 -5.65 -28.44 18.31
CA ALA A 314 -5.29 -29.85 18.26
C ALA A 314 -5.79 -30.52 16.96
N VAL A 315 -7.05 -30.28 16.58
CA VAL A 315 -7.65 -30.85 15.36
C VAL A 315 -6.94 -30.34 14.10
N LEU A 316 -6.62 -29.05 14.03
CA LEU A 316 -5.85 -28.48 12.91
C LEU A 316 -4.42 -29.02 12.85
N ALA A 317 -3.76 -29.17 14.00
CA ALA A 317 -2.41 -29.71 14.10
C ALA A 317 -2.37 -31.17 13.65
N ILE A 318 -3.28 -32.00 14.16
CA ILE A 318 -3.42 -33.42 13.77
C ILE A 318 -3.69 -33.55 12.28
N TYR A 319 -4.64 -32.77 11.74
CA TYR A 319 -4.91 -32.75 10.31
C TYR A 319 -3.65 -32.41 9.50
N THR A 320 -2.91 -31.38 9.91
CA THR A 320 -1.69 -30.96 9.22
C THR A 320 -0.59 -32.02 9.29
N ILE A 321 -0.42 -32.68 10.45
CA ILE A 321 0.55 -33.78 10.63
C ILE A 321 0.23 -34.95 9.69
N ILE A 322 -1.03 -35.36 9.61
CA ILE A 322 -1.40 -36.57 8.88
C ILE A 322 -1.43 -36.32 7.37
N THR A 323 -2.03 -35.21 6.95
CA THR A 323 -2.25 -34.94 5.52
C THR A 323 -1.08 -34.23 4.87
N GLN A 324 -0.17 -33.63 5.65
CA GLN A 324 0.87 -32.72 5.16
C GLN A 324 0.29 -31.55 4.34
N ASN A 325 -0.93 -31.12 4.67
CA ASN A 325 -1.58 -29.95 4.08
C ASN A 325 -2.04 -29.01 5.18
N MET A 326 -2.01 -27.71 4.91
CA MET A 326 -2.56 -26.70 5.79
C MET A 326 -4.08 -26.66 5.69
N LEU A 327 -4.75 -26.34 6.80
CA LEU A 327 -6.20 -26.17 6.82
C LEU A 327 -6.59 -24.89 7.53
N HIS A 328 -7.44 -24.09 6.88
CA HIS A 328 -8.01 -22.90 7.47
C HIS A 328 -9.49 -23.14 7.74
N ALA A 329 -9.85 -23.23 9.02
CA ALA A 329 -11.19 -23.59 9.45
C ALA A 329 -11.61 -22.79 10.68
N SER A 330 -12.91 -22.70 10.89
CA SER A 330 -13.55 -22.18 12.09
C SER A 330 -13.89 -23.31 13.06
N GLY A 331 -14.21 -22.97 14.32
CA GLY A 331 -14.70 -23.93 15.30
C GLY A 331 -15.93 -24.73 14.83
N ARG A 332 -16.79 -24.15 14.00
CA ARG A 332 -17.97 -24.83 13.43
C ARG A 332 -17.63 -26.01 12.51
N GLN A 333 -16.41 -26.05 11.97
CA GLN A 333 -15.94 -27.11 11.09
C GLN A 333 -15.21 -28.23 11.82
N VAL A 334 -14.94 -28.07 13.13
CA VAL A 334 -14.28 -29.09 13.95
C VAL A 334 -14.94 -30.47 13.86
N PRO A 335 -16.28 -30.63 13.94
CA PRO A 335 -16.91 -31.94 13.82
C PRO A 335 -16.61 -32.63 12.48
N VAL A 336 -16.58 -31.84 11.39
CA VAL A 336 -16.30 -32.33 10.03
C VAL A 336 -14.85 -32.79 9.91
N ILE A 337 -13.92 -32.06 10.51
CA ILE A 337 -12.50 -32.44 10.53
C ILE A 337 -12.30 -33.72 11.37
N ILE A 338 -12.91 -33.81 12.56
CA ILE A 338 -12.83 -35.01 13.40
C ILE A 338 -13.37 -36.24 12.66
N SER A 339 -14.52 -36.10 11.97
CA SER A 339 -15.08 -37.18 11.15
C SER A 339 -14.13 -37.64 10.06
N TYR A 340 -13.45 -36.71 9.37
CA TYR A 340 -12.41 -37.03 8.38
C TYR A 340 -11.21 -37.76 8.99
N LEU A 341 -10.81 -37.39 10.22
CA LEU A 341 -9.66 -37.97 10.92
C LEU A 341 -9.91 -39.40 11.42
N LYS A 342 -11.18 -39.84 11.56
CA LYS A 342 -11.55 -41.17 12.06
C LYS A 342 -10.82 -42.31 11.35
N GLY A 343 -10.67 -42.21 10.02
CA GLY A 343 -10.01 -43.25 9.22
C GLY A 343 -8.48 -43.18 9.21
N GLN A 344 -7.87 -42.19 9.88
CA GLN A 344 -6.43 -41.92 9.79
C GLN A 344 -5.73 -41.93 11.17
N LEU A 345 -6.51 -41.94 12.25
CA LEU A 345 -6.07 -42.04 13.63
C LEU A 345 -6.19 -43.46 14.16
N LYS A 346 -5.44 -43.76 15.22
CA LYS A 346 -5.70 -44.95 16.04
C LYS A 346 -7.05 -44.79 16.73
N GLU A 347 -7.77 -45.90 16.93
CA GLU A 347 -9.10 -45.91 17.54
C GLU A 347 -9.09 -45.21 18.91
N GLU A 348 -8.12 -45.53 19.77
CA GLU A 348 -7.95 -44.89 21.09
C GLU A 348 -7.77 -43.36 21.03
N ASP A 349 -7.03 -42.85 20.03
CA ASP A 349 -6.77 -41.42 19.89
C ASP A 349 -8.00 -40.70 19.34
N PHE A 350 -8.71 -41.35 18.41
CA PHE A 350 -9.98 -40.86 17.88
C PHE A 350 -11.05 -40.77 18.97
N GLU A 351 -11.20 -41.81 19.80
CA GLU A 351 -12.18 -41.83 20.89
C GLU A 351 -11.95 -40.70 21.89
N LYS A 352 -10.70 -40.44 22.27
CA LYS A 352 -10.35 -39.32 23.17
C LYS A 352 -10.68 -37.97 22.54
N LEU A 353 -10.33 -37.78 21.27
CA LEU A 353 -10.61 -36.54 20.54
C LEU A 353 -12.13 -36.30 20.40
N GLN A 354 -12.88 -37.35 20.09
CA GLN A 354 -14.33 -37.32 19.96
C GLN A 354 -15.00 -37.01 21.31
N LYS A 355 -14.56 -37.66 22.40
CA LYS A 355 -15.05 -37.40 23.77
C LYS A 355 -14.82 -35.95 24.17
N TYR A 356 -13.62 -35.41 23.92
CA TYR A 356 -13.31 -34.02 24.23
C TYR A 356 -14.19 -33.05 23.43
N HIS A 357 -14.40 -33.33 22.15
CA HIS A 357 -15.31 -32.55 21.31
C HIS A 357 -16.76 -32.55 21.81
N GLU A 358 -17.27 -33.69 22.27
CA GLU A 358 -18.60 -33.77 22.88
C GLU A 358 -18.70 -32.98 24.18
N LEU A 359 -17.66 -33.01 25.02
CA LEU A 359 -17.60 -32.19 26.24
C LEU A 359 -17.55 -30.70 25.93
N VAL A 360 -16.73 -30.27 24.96
CA VAL A 360 -16.67 -28.87 24.50
C VAL A 360 -18.04 -28.43 23.96
N THR A 361 -18.69 -29.27 23.16
CA THR A 361 -20.03 -28.97 22.63
C THR A 361 -21.04 -28.81 23.76
N LYS A 362 -21.05 -29.73 24.73
CA LYS A 362 -21.90 -29.63 25.92
C LYS A 362 -21.63 -28.33 26.68
N PHE A 363 -20.37 -28.01 26.97
CA PHE A 363 -19.97 -26.78 27.66
C PHE A 363 -20.46 -25.51 26.95
N LEU A 364 -20.32 -25.43 25.62
CA LEU A 364 -20.78 -24.29 24.83
C LEU A 364 -22.31 -24.12 24.80
N THR A 365 -23.06 -25.19 25.06
CA THR A 365 -24.54 -25.21 25.06
C THR A 365 -25.17 -25.30 26.45
N ALA A 366 -24.36 -25.47 27.50
CA ALA A 366 -24.81 -25.70 28.86
C ALA A 366 -25.35 -24.41 29.51
N SER A 367 -26.16 -24.61 30.56
CA SER A 367 -26.62 -23.52 31.43
C SER A 367 -25.44 -22.95 32.25
N GLU A 368 -25.54 -21.70 32.72
CA GLU A 368 -24.49 -21.09 33.55
C GLU A 368 -24.19 -21.86 34.84
N GLU A 369 -25.15 -22.66 35.33
CA GLU A 369 -25.00 -23.48 36.54
C GLU A 369 -24.12 -24.72 36.30
N ASP A 370 -24.17 -25.31 35.11
CA ASP A 370 -23.44 -26.53 34.75
C ASP A 370 -22.05 -26.24 34.16
N LYS A 371 -21.82 -25.03 33.66
CA LYS A 371 -20.57 -24.63 33.00
C LYS A 371 -19.32 -24.81 33.87
N PRO A 372 -19.29 -24.43 35.17
CA PRO A 372 -18.08 -24.55 35.97
C PRO A 372 -17.58 -25.99 36.10
N ALA A 373 -18.49 -26.94 36.33
CA ALA A 373 -18.14 -28.35 36.44
C ALA A 373 -17.66 -28.94 35.11
N LEU A 374 -18.26 -28.52 33.99
CA LEU A 374 -17.81 -28.94 32.65
C LEU A 374 -16.45 -28.32 32.28
N GLU A 375 -16.20 -27.08 32.67
CA GLU A 375 -14.93 -26.39 32.44
C GLU A 375 -13.77 -27.05 33.21
N GLU A 376 -13.99 -27.45 34.46
CA GLU A 376 -13.00 -28.17 35.27
C GLU A 376 -12.63 -29.52 34.62
N ASN A 377 -13.63 -30.32 34.25
CA ASN A 377 -13.41 -31.58 33.52
C ASN A 377 -12.65 -31.36 32.21
N LEU A 378 -12.98 -30.31 31.46
CA LEU A 378 -12.31 -29.97 30.22
C LEU A 378 -10.85 -29.55 30.44
N LYS A 379 -10.56 -28.82 31.52
CA LYS A 379 -9.21 -28.39 31.91
C LYS A 379 -8.34 -29.58 32.31
N ASP A 380 -8.90 -30.53 33.05
CA ASP A 380 -8.20 -31.77 33.42
C ASP A 380 -7.83 -32.62 32.20
N ASP A 381 -8.64 -32.57 31.14
CA ASP A 381 -8.41 -33.29 29.89
C ASP A 381 -7.47 -32.55 28.90
N ILE A 382 -7.14 -31.26 29.12
CA ILE A 382 -6.22 -30.49 28.25
C ILE A 382 -4.85 -31.19 28.06
N PRO A 383 -4.16 -31.66 29.11
CA PRO A 383 -2.88 -32.37 28.96
C PRO A 383 -3.01 -33.61 28.07
N SER A 384 -4.15 -34.31 28.13
CA SER A 384 -4.43 -35.46 27.26
C SER A 384 -4.50 -35.04 25.79
N MET A 385 -5.17 -33.92 25.48
CA MET A 385 -5.24 -33.39 24.11
C MET A 385 -3.88 -32.97 23.57
N LYS A 386 -3.08 -32.27 24.38
CA LYS A 386 -1.70 -31.90 24.02
C LYS A 386 -0.86 -33.16 23.73
N LYS A 387 -1.02 -34.21 24.53
CA LYS A 387 -0.31 -35.48 24.37
C LYS A 387 -0.70 -36.22 23.07
N ILE A 388 -1.98 -36.26 22.71
CA ILE A 388 -2.43 -36.90 21.46
C ILE A 388 -1.72 -36.28 20.25
N VAL A 389 -1.65 -34.95 20.19
CA VAL A 389 -0.96 -34.24 19.08
C VAL A 389 0.51 -34.65 19.00
N GLN A 390 1.20 -34.72 20.15
CA GLN A 390 2.61 -35.15 20.22
C GLN A 390 2.80 -36.62 19.83
N ASP A 391 1.88 -37.49 20.21
CA ASP A 391 1.96 -38.91 19.88
C ASP A 391 1.68 -39.15 18.39
N VAL A 392 0.69 -38.47 17.80
CA VAL A 392 0.43 -38.50 16.35
C VAL A 392 1.66 -38.01 15.55
N LYS A 393 2.37 -36.98 16.05
CA LYS A 393 3.61 -36.48 15.44
C LYS A 393 4.76 -37.50 15.44
N LYS A 394 4.78 -38.48 16.36
CA LYS A 394 5.88 -39.46 16.43
C LYS A 394 5.77 -40.58 15.40
N TYR A 395 4.56 -40.89 14.94
CA TYR A 395 4.30 -42.02 14.04
C TYR A 395 4.16 -41.61 12.55
N LYS A 396 4.29 -40.32 12.23
CA LYS A 396 4.18 -39.74 10.89
C LYS A 396 5.34 -38.77 10.65
#